data_AF-I3VIE1-F1
#
_entry.id   AF-I3VIE1-F1
#
_cell.length_a   1.000
_cell.length_b   1.000
_cell.length_c   1.000
_cell.angle_alpha   90.00
_cell.angle_beta   90.00
_cell.angle_gamma   90.00
#
_symmetry.space_group_name_H-M   'P 1'
#
loop_
_entity.id
_entity.type
_entity.pdbx_description
1 polymer ?
#
loop_
_entity_poly.entity_id
_entity_poly.type
_entity_poly.pdbx_seq_one_letter_code
_entity_poly.pdbx_strand_id
1 'polypeptide(L)'
;MYILGINAYHGDASAAIIKDGKLIAAVEEERFNRFKHCAGFPLESVRYCLKTAGIEIGEVAHIGISRDPSAHLHKKVLFAATRAAKQMACAGRNQGTIATLEETEEARDSQNGGGFGLFSQVKDRLGNAARVRDLNAELARLLGVPMSNLRAEFHNIEHHRAHLASSFFVSPFDKAALLSIDGFGDFISTMWAVGEGNSIEVLGQVEFPHSTGIVYTATTQFLGFPHYGDEGKVMGLAPYGKPSCIEEFRDIIRTEEGGKFRLNLDYFRHHAEGVEMTWDQGSPVIGRIFSDEFAQAFGPGRKPGSAIGDRERDIASSLQLRLEEVAFHVLNHLHEQTGLTDLGLSGGVAYNSVMNGKILLNTPFRRVYVQPAAGDSGTALGVCYQIHNGVLNRERREVMVGAYTGPGFTDVEVRRALDGANVKYERYDDSAVTKRAAKDIADGLVVGWFQGRMEFGPRALGNRSIVVDPRRGDMKEILNDRIKKREPFRPFAPSILEERVGDYFEQTHPAPTMLMVYQIRAERREEIPAVTHVDGSGRLQTVSREVNNRYYQLISDFNELTGVPVILNTSFNENEPIVCTPGEAINCFLKTRMDVLYLGNYAVRR
;
A
#
# COMPACT_ATOMS: atom_id res chain seq x y z
N MET A 1 9.97 -25.49 -12.13
CA MET A 1 8.59 -25.55 -11.62
C MET A 1 8.05 -24.14 -11.43
N TYR A 2 6.89 -23.85 -12.01
CA TYR A 2 6.24 -22.55 -11.93
C TYR A 2 5.14 -22.53 -10.87
N ILE A 3 5.09 -21.46 -10.08
CA ILE A 3 4.05 -21.21 -9.08
C ILE A 3 3.47 -19.82 -9.35
N LEU A 4 2.15 -19.74 -9.46
CA LEU A 4 1.39 -18.49 -9.65
C LEU A 4 0.61 -18.16 -8.37
N GLY A 5 0.86 -16.98 -7.80
CA GLY A 5 0.15 -16.45 -6.66
C GLY A 5 -0.78 -15.33 -7.08
N ILE A 6 -1.97 -15.30 -6.47
CA ILE A 6 -3.06 -14.39 -6.82
C ILE A 6 -3.56 -13.70 -5.56
N ASN A 7 -3.78 -12.39 -5.66
CA ASN A 7 -4.56 -11.60 -4.70
C ASN A 7 -5.84 -11.14 -5.41
N ALA A 8 -7.02 -11.49 -4.90
CA ALA A 8 -8.28 -11.25 -5.59
C ALA A 8 -9.49 -11.09 -4.66
N TYR A 9 -10.54 -10.43 -5.17
CA TYR A 9 -11.83 -10.20 -4.50
C TYR A 9 -11.77 -9.35 -3.22
N HIS A 10 -10.77 -8.51 -3.13
CA HIS A 10 -10.67 -7.33 -2.27
C HIS A 10 -9.76 -6.30 -2.97
N GLY A 11 -9.53 -5.16 -2.33
CA GLY A 11 -8.69 -4.10 -2.88
C GLY A 11 -7.28 -4.58 -3.20
N ASP A 12 -6.64 -3.89 -4.15
CA ASP A 12 -5.26 -4.14 -4.57
C ASP A 12 -5.04 -5.53 -5.20
N ALA A 13 -5.95 -5.94 -6.10
CA ALA A 13 -5.82 -7.16 -6.90
C ALA A 13 -4.46 -7.19 -7.64
N SER A 14 -3.80 -8.35 -7.62
CA SER A 14 -2.44 -8.51 -8.17
C SER A 14 -2.10 -9.97 -8.43
N ALA A 15 -1.05 -10.20 -9.21
CA ALA A 15 -0.50 -11.53 -9.44
C ALA A 15 1.02 -11.53 -9.37
N ALA A 16 1.59 -12.67 -8.97
CA ALA A 16 3.03 -12.92 -8.99
C ALA A 16 3.32 -14.32 -9.51
N ILE A 17 4.46 -14.50 -10.18
CA ILE A 17 4.90 -15.79 -10.67
C ILE A 17 6.39 -16.01 -10.38
N ILE A 18 6.71 -17.20 -9.89
CA ILE A 18 8.07 -17.64 -9.59
C ILE A 18 8.41 -18.92 -10.36
N LYS A 19 9.70 -19.11 -10.65
CA LYS A 19 10.25 -20.35 -11.23
C LYS A 19 11.34 -20.90 -10.33
N ASP A 20 11.10 -22.07 -9.74
CA ASP A 20 12.07 -22.77 -8.88
C ASP A 20 12.66 -21.89 -7.77
N GLY A 21 11.79 -21.09 -7.13
CA GLY A 21 12.15 -20.18 -6.05
C GLY A 21 12.69 -18.81 -6.49
N LYS A 22 12.80 -18.53 -7.80
CA LYS A 22 13.22 -17.22 -8.33
C LYS A 22 12.04 -16.40 -8.81
N LEU A 23 12.01 -15.11 -8.48
CA LEU A 23 10.95 -14.20 -8.91
C LEU A 23 11.07 -13.86 -10.40
N ILE A 24 9.98 -14.03 -11.15
CA ILE A 24 9.92 -13.66 -12.57
C ILE A 24 9.16 -12.33 -12.75
N ALA A 25 7.98 -12.23 -12.14
CA ALA A 25 7.12 -11.06 -12.20
C ALA A 25 6.21 -10.97 -10.97
N ALA A 26 5.89 -9.75 -10.57
CA ALA A 26 4.82 -9.39 -9.64
C ALA A 26 4.27 -8.03 -10.07
N VAL A 27 2.95 -7.87 -10.12
CA VAL A 27 2.34 -6.64 -10.61
C VAL A 27 0.91 -6.47 -10.10
N GLU A 28 0.50 -5.23 -9.89
CA GLU A 28 -0.86 -4.85 -9.51
C GLU A 28 -1.77 -4.69 -10.74
N GLU A 29 -3.03 -5.11 -10.62
CA GLU A 29 -4.01 -5.03 -11.71
C GLU A 29 -4.32 -3.59 -12.11
N GLU A 30 -4.29 -2.66 -11.15
CA GLU A 30 -4.55 -1.24 -11.38
C GLU A 30 -3.59 -0.62 -12.41
N ARG A 31 -2.40 -1.21 -12.61
CA ARG A 31 -1.43 -0.74 -13.61
C ARG A 31 -1.96 -0.90 -15.02
N PHE A 32 -2.78 -1.92 -15.27
CA PHE A 32 -3.30 -2.27 -16.59
C PHE A 32 -4.70 -1.71 -16.82
N ASN A 33 -5.64 -1.95 -15.91
CA ASN A 33 -7.04 -1.56 -16.10
C ASN A 33 -7.32 -0.09 -15.73
N ARG A 34 -6.34 0.58 -15.10
CA ARG A 34 -6.38 1.99 -14.70
C ARG A 34 -7.40 2.32 -13.61
N PHE A 35 -7.96 1.32 -12.93
CA PHE A 35 -8.82 1.49 -11.74
C PHE A 35 -7.98 1.40 -10.47
N LYS A 36 -7.86 2.50 -9.74
CA LYS A 36 -7.11 2.55 -8.47
C LYS A 36 -7.67 1.56 -7.46
N HIS A 37 -6.78 0.84 -6.78
CA HIS A 37 -7.11 -0.15 -5.76
C HIS A 37 -8.04 -1.25 -6.27
N CYS A 38 -7.98 -1.57 -7.57
CA CYS A 38 -8.90 -2.46 -8.26
C CYS A 38 -9.26 -3.67 -7.39
N ALA A 39 -10.55 -3.79 -7.08
CA ALA A 39 -11.10 -4.95 -6.43
C ALA A 39 -11.67 -5.89 -7.47
N GLY A 40 -11.10 -7.09 -7.60
CA GLY A 40 -11.55 -8.04 -8.60
C GLY A 40 -10.59 -9.19 -8.81
N PHE A 41 -10.74 -9.84 -9.95
CA PHE A 41 -9.82 -10.86 -10.40
C PHE A 41 -8.70 -10.22 -11.24
N PRO A 42 -7.41 -10.49 -10.94
CA PRO A 42 -6.27 -9.81 -11.57
C PRO A 42 -5.90 -10.44 -12.92
N LEU A 43 -6.79 -10.36 -13.90
CA LEU A 43 -6.65 -11.04 -15.18
C LEU A 43 -5.45 -10.54 -15.99
N GLU A 44 -5.27 -9.23 -16.09
CA GLU A 44 -4.18 -8.64 -16.86
C GLU A 44 -2.83 -8.89 -16.19
N SER A 45 -2.79 -8.89 -14.85
CA SER A 45 -1.61 -9.25 -14.07
C SER A 45 -1.22 -10.72 -14.26
N VAL A 46 -2.20 -11.64 -14.28
CA VAL A 46 -1.96 -13.06 -14.59
C VAL A 46 -1.44 -13.23 -16.01
N ARG A 47 -2.06 -12.57 -17.00
CA ARG A 47 -1.60 -12.60 -18.40
C ARG A 47 -0.17 -12.07 -18.53
N TYR A 48 0.14 -10.97 -17.85
CA TYR A 48 1.50 -10.42 -17.81
C TYR A 48 2.50 -11.40 -17.18
N CYS A 49 2.15 -12.04 -16.06
CA CYS A 49 2.98 -13.04 -15.41
C CYS A 49 3.32 -14.21 -16.35
N LEU A 50 2.30 -14.82 -16.98
CA LEU A 50 2.47 -15.93 -17.93
C LEU A 50 3.31 -15.51 -19.15
N LYS A 51 3.01 -14.35 -19.74
CA LYS A 51 3.76 -13.80 -20.87
C LYS A 51 5.23 -13.56 -20.51
N THR A 52 5.50 -12.99 -19.34
CA THR A 52 6.87 -12.69 -18.88
C THR A 52 7.64 -13.96 -18.57
N ALA A 53 6.97 -15.00 -18.07
CA ALA A 53 7.55 -16.32 -17.86
C ALA A 53 7.75 -17.12 -19.15
N GLY A 54 7.12 -16.71 -20.26
CA GLY A 54 7.18 -17.39 -21.55
C GLY A 54 6.46 -18.74 -21.55
N ILE A 55 5.39 -18.87 -20.77
CA ILE A 55 4.65 -20.12 -20.59
C ILE A 55 3.15 -19.93 -20.78
N GLU A 56 2.45 -21.04 -21.02
CA GLU A 56 1.00 -21.12 -20.92
C GLU A 56 0.56 -21.52 -19.51
N ILE A 57 -0.71 -21.27 -19.18
CA ILE A 57 -1.25 -21.59 -17.84
C ILE A 57 -1.18 -23.09 -17.51
N GLY A 58 -1.20 -23.97 -18.53
CA GLY A 58 -1.08 -25.41 -18.31
C GLY A 58 0.29 -25.91 -17.87
N GLU A 59 1.31 -25.05 -17.92
CA GLU A 59 2.67 -25.32 -17.43
C GLU A 59 2.87 -24.89 -15.97
N VAL A 60 1.88 -24.21 -15.37
CA VAL A 60 1.90 -23.82 -13.96
C VAL A 60 1.60 -25.04 -13.10
N ALA A 61 2.50 -25.36 -12.18
CA ALA A 61 2.39 -26.54 -11.32
C ALA A 61 1.55 -26.28 -10.06
N HIS A 62 1.61 -25.07 -9.51
CA HIS A 62 0.81 -24.67 -8.36
C HIS A 62 0.22 -23.27 -8.57
N ILE A 63 -1.04 -23.11 -8.18
CA ILE A 63 -1.73 -21.83 -8.15
C ILE A 63 -2.24 -21.61 -6.73
N GLY A 64 -2.08 -20.41 -6.19
CA GLY A 64 -2.65 -20.10 -4.88
C GLY A 64 -3.31 -18.74 -4.82
N ILE A 65 -4.13 -18.58 -3.80
CA ILE A 65 -4.80 -17.33 -3.44
C ILE A 65 -4.56 -17.00 -1.98
N SER A 66 -4.38 -15.71 -1.68
CA SER A 66 -4.16 -15.14 -0.34
C SER A 66 -5.42 -15.09 0.53
N ARG A 67 -6.20 -16.18 0.52
CA ARG A 67 -7.42 -16.29 1.32
C ARG A 67 -7.71 -17.73 1.69
N ASP A 68 -7.90 -17.98 2.99
CA ASP A 68 -8.37 -19.27 3.50
C ASP A 68 -9.72 -19.13 4.22
N PRO A 69 -10.84 -19.48 3.55
CA PRO A 69 -12.16 -19.47 4.17
C PRO A 69 -12.26 -20.33 5.43
N SER A 70 -11.47 -21.40 5.53
CA SER A 70 -11.47 -22.36 6.63
C SER A 70 -10.64 -21.93 7.83
N ALA A 71 -9.71 -20.97 7.66
CA ALA A 71 -8.89 -20.45 8.74
C ALA A 71 -9.76 -19.87 9.87
N HIS A 72 -9.35 -20.13 11.12
CA HIS A 72 -10.01 -19.65 12.33
C HIS A 72 -11.54 -19.88 12.41
N LEU A 73 -12.05 -20.95 11.79
CA LEU A 73 -13.50 -21.23 11.72
C LEU A 73 -14.18 -21.25 13.09
N HIS A 74 -13.56 -21.85 14.11
CA HIS A 74 -14.09 -21.88 15.48
C HIS A 74 -14.24 -20.46 16.06
N LYS A 75 -13.29 -19.54 15.80
CA LYS A 75 -13.35 -18.14 16.25
C LYS A 75 -14.46 -17.38 15.54
N LYS A 76 -14.59 -17.59 14.22
CA LYS A 76 -15.67 -17.01 13.39
C LYS A 76 -17.05 -17.43 13.92
N VAL A 77 -17.23 -18.72 14.23
CA VAL A 77 -18.48 -19.27 14.79
C VAL A 77 -18.78 -18.71 16.17
N LEU A 78 -17.79 -18.71 17.07
CA LEU A 78 -17.94 -18.15 18.42
C LEU A 78 -18.36 -16.68 18.37
N PHE A 79 -17.70 -15.88 17.55
CA PHE A 79 -18.04 -14.47 17.37
C PHE A 79 -19.48 -14.27 16.87
N ALA A 80 -19.91 -15.04 15.87
CA ALA A 80 -21.27 -14.98 15.36
C ALA A 80 -22.32 -15.30 16.45
N ALA A 81 -22.04 -16.32 17.29
CA ALA A 81 -22.90 -16.68 18.41
C ALA A 81 -22.96 -15.58 19.48
N THR A 82 -21.81 -15.01 19.86
CA THR A 82 -21.77 -13.90 20.84
C THR A 82 -22.50 -12.66 20.33
N ARG A 83 -22.39 -12.34 19.03
CA ARG A 83 -23.10 -11.23 18.41
C ARG A 83 -24.62 -11.45 18.40
N ALA A 84 -25.08 -12.65 18.05
CA ALA A 84 -26.50 -12.99 18.09
C ALA A 84 -27.08 -12.85 19.50
N ALA A 85 -26.35 -13.33 20.52
CA ALA A 85 -26.76 -13.18 21.92
C ALA A 85 -26.86 -11.70 22.36
N LYS A 86 -25.89 -10.86 21.97
CA LYS A 86 -25.94 -9.41 22.25
C LYS A 86 -27.13 -8.71 21.56
N GLN A 87 -27.41 -9.03 20.29
CA GLN A 87 -28.55 -8.46 19.57
C GLN A 87 -29.88 -8.84 20.21
N MET A 88 -30.03 -10.10 20.65
CA MET A 88 -31.22 -10.55 21.40
C MET A 88 -31.37 -9.83 22.75
N ALA A 89 -30.26 -9.62 23.48
CA ALA A 89 -30.27 -8.91 24.76
C ALA A 89 -30.61 -7.41 24.63
N CYS A 90 -30.24 -6.75 23.53
CA CYS A 90 -30.66 -5.36 23.25
C CYS A 90 -32.12 -5.26 22.81
N ALA A 91 -32.63 -6.22 22.01
CA ALA A 91 -34.04 -6.26 21.61
C ALA A 91 -34.98 -6.43 22.81
N GLY A 92 -34.56 -7.16 23.85
CA GLY A 92 -35.30 -7.33 25.10
C GLY A 92 -35.37 -6.09 26.00
N ARG A 93 -34.56 -5.05 25.78
CA ARG A 93 -34.59 -3.79 26.57
C ARG A 93 -35.48 -2.71 25.99
N ASN A 94 -35.90 -2.81 24.73
CA ASN A 94 -36.74 -1.81 24.05
C ASN A 94 -38.25 -2.11 24.10
N GLN A 95 -38.72 -3.07 24.89
CA GLN A 95 -40.16 -3.32 25.12
C GLN A 95 -40.78 -2.45 26.24
N GLY A 96 -40.09 -1.41 26.70
CA GLY A 96 -40.44 -0.64 27.90
C GLY A 96 -40.86 0.81 27.69
N THR A 97 -41.37 1.22 26.52
CA THR A 97 -42.02 2.54 26.39
C THR A 97 -43.09 2.51 25.29
N ILE A 98 -44.33 2.16 25.67
CA ILE A 98 -45.51 2.50 24.87
C ILE A 98 -45.96 3.87 25.37
N ALA A 99 -45.69 4.91 24.58
CA ALA A 99 -46.31 6.21 24.76
C ALA A 99 -46.90 6.65 23.41
N THR A 100 -48.22 6.78 23.44
CA THR A 100 -49.12 7.30 22.41
C THR A 100 -48.64 8.65 21.86
N LEU A 101 -48.56 8.79 20.54
CA LEU A 101 -48.53 10.10 19.89
C LEU A 101 -49.41 10.08 18.64
N GLU A 102 -50.29 11.08 18.62
CA GLU A 102 -51.33 11.39 17.66
C GLU A 102 -50.76 11.80 16.29
N GLU A 103 -51.62 11.60 15.30
CA GLU A 103 -51.45 11.91 13.88
C GLU A 103 -51.11 13.38 13.64
N THR A 104 -50.06 13.64 12.84
CA THR A 104 -50.03 14.79 11.93
C THR A 104 -49.37 14.37 10.62
N GLU A 105 -50.17 14.44 9.56
CA GLU A 105 -49.78 14.25 8.16
C GLU A 105 -48.94 15.43 7.69
N GLU A 106 -47.66 15.22 7.37
CA GLU A 106 -46.92 16.03 6.39
C GLU A 106 -45.57 15.37 6.07
N ALA A 107 -45.53 14.54 5.03
CA ALA A 107 -44.36 14.22 4.17
C ALA A 107 -44.66 13.00 3.29
N ARG A 108 -45.56 13.17 2.31
CA ARG A 108 -45.65 12.25 1.17
C ARG A 108 -44.71 12.75 0.06
N ASP A 109 -43.44 12.36 0.14
CA ASP A 109 -42.61 12.04 -1.03
C ASP A 109 -41.27 11.42 -0.59
N SER A 110 -41.23 10.08 -0.54
CA SER A 110 -40.01 9.24 -0.59
C SER A 110 -40.36 7.78 -0.26
N GLN A 111 -41.27 7.17 -1.03
CA GLN A 111 -41.41 5.70 -1.03
C GLN A 111 -40.52 5.11 -2.13
N ASN A 112 -39.30 4.72 -1.74
CA ASN A 112 -38.63 3.49 -2.15
C ASN A 112 -37.21 3.47 -1.55
N GLY A 113 -37.08 2.89 -0.35
CA GLY A 113 -35.77 2.81 0.31
C GLY A 113 -35.83 2.17 1.69
N GLY A 114 -36.45 1.00 1.82
CA GLY A 114 -36.51 0.26 3.08
C GLY A 114 -36.44 -1.24 2.86
N GLY A 115 -35.37 -1.87 3.35
CA GLY A 115 -35.32 -3.31 3.61
C GLY A 115 -34.45 -4.17 2.67
N PHE A 116 -33.16 -3.86 2.51
CA PHE A 116 -32.25 -4.76 1.75
C PHE A 116 -30.79 -4.88 2.28
N GLY A 117 -30.51 -4.54 3.54
CA GLY A 117 -29.13 -4.51 4.05
C GLY A 117 -28.54 -5.85 4.55
N LEU A 118 -29.35 -6.76 5.12
CA LEU A 118 -28.83 -7.96 5.77
C LEU A 118 -28.61 -9.13 4.78
N PHE A 119 -29.49 -9.26 3.79
CA PHE A 119 -29.40 -10.32 2.78
C PHE A 119 -28.32 -10.04 1.72
N SER A 120 -27.97 -8.79 1.42
CA SER A 120 -26.92 -8.48 0.44
C SER A 120 -25.52 -8.80 1.00
N GLN A 121 -25.20 -8.38 2.24
CA GLN A 121 -23.86 -8.59 2.82
C GLN A 121 -23.51 -10.07 3.07
N VAL A 122 -24.49 -10.88 3.49
CA VAL A 122 -24.30 -12.33 3.64
C VAL A 122 -24.18 -12.99 2.27
N LYS A 123 -24.96 -12.53 1.27
CA LYS A 123 -24.90 -13.02 -0.12
C LYS A 123 -23.60 -12.64 -0.83
N ASP A 124 -23.03 -11.47 -0.57
CA ASP A 124 -21.76 -11.03 -1.14
C ASP A 124 -20.57 -11.76 -0.50
N ARG A 125 -20.61 -12.00 0.82
CA ARG A 125 -19.59 -12.82 1.50
C ARG A 125 -19.66 -14.29 1.12
N LEU A 126 -20.87 -14.86 0.98
CA LEU A 126 -21.08 -16.22 0.47
C LEU A 126 -20.74 -16.33 -1.02
N GLY A 127 -21.05 -15.31 -1.82
CA GLY A 127 -20.70 -15.22 -3.23
C GLY A 127 -19.19 -15.16 -3.44
N ASN A 128 -18.48 -14.36 -2.65
CA ASN A 128 -17.02 -14.29 -2.69
C ASN A 128 -16.38 -15.59 -2.18
N ALA A 129 -16.92 -16.21 -1.12
CA ALA A 129 -16.44 -17.51 -0.66
C ALA A 129 -16.69 -18.63 -1.67
N ALA A 130 -17.81 -18.59 -2.40
CA ALA A 130 -18.12 -19.52 -3.49
C ALA A 130 -17.22 -19.30 -4.72
N ARG A 131 -16.90 -18.04 -5.06
CA ARG A 131 -15.94 -17.70 -6.13
C ARG A 131 -14.52 -18.16 -5.81
N VAL A 132 -14.08 -17.97 -4.57
CA VAL A 132 -12.78 -18.49 -4.10
C VAL A 132 -12.75 -20.02 -4.14
N ARG A 133 -13.87 -20.68 -3.85
CA ARG A 133 -14.00 -22.15 -3.94
C ARG A 133 -13.96 -22.69 -5.37
N ASP A 134 -14.23 -21.87 -6.38
CA ASP A 134 -14.18 -22.26 -7.81
C ASP A 134 -13.23 -21.36 -8.62
N LEU A 135 -12.08 -21.02 -8.00
CA LEU A 135 -11.02 -20.25 -8.64
C LEU A 135 -10.57 -20.89 -9.97
N ASN A 136 -10.63 -22.21 -10.07
CA ASN A 136 -10.25 -22.98 -11.25
C ASN A 136 -11.17 -22.67 -12.43
N ALA A 137 -12.49 -22.82 -12.24
CA ALA A 137 -13.44 -22.53 -13.31
C ALA A 137 -13.42 -21.06 -13.68
N GLU A 138 -13.25 -20.16 -12.71
CA GLU A 138 -13.14 -18.73 -13.00
C GLU A 138 -11.87 -18.42 -13.80
N LEU A 139 -10.71 -18.95 -13.40
CA LEU A 139 -9.44 -18.76 -14.11
C LEU A 139 -9.51 -19.34 -15.53
N ALA A 140 -10.02 -20.56 -15.71
CA ALA A 140 -10.19 -21.18 -17.03
C ALA A 140 -11.10 -20.32 -17.93
N ARG A 141 -12.24 -19.89 -17.39
CA ARG A 141 -13.21 -19.04 -18.09
C ARG A 141 -12.60 -17.70 -18.50
N LEU A 142 -11.90 -17.03 -17.59
CA LEU A 142 -11.31 -15.70 -17.84
C LEU A 142 -10.11 -15.75 -18.80
N LEU A 143 -9.33 -16.83 -18.77
CA LEU A 143 -8.25 -17.08 -19.72
C LEU A 143 -8.74 -17.65 -21.05
N GLY A 144 -10.00 -18.09 -21.14
CA GLY A 144 -10.56 -18.70 -22.35
C GLY A 144 -9.95 -20.07 -22.67
N VAL A 145 -9.50 -20.80 -21.65
CA VAL A 145 -8.90 -22.14 -21.80
C VAL A 145 -9.84 -23.22 -21.26
N PRO A 146 -9.82 -24.44 -21.82
CA PRO A 146 -10.53 -25.57 -21.22
C PRO A 146 -10.04 -25.87 -19.81
N MET A 147 -10.93 -26.27 -18.92
CA MET A 147 -10.58 -26.71 -17.56
C MET A 147 -9.53 -27.84 -17.53
N SER A 148 -9.54 -28.70 -18.55
CA SER A 148 -8.55 -29.78 -18.72
C SER A 148 -7.11 -29.29 -18.87
N ASN A 149 -6.91 -28.01 -19.23
CA ASN A 149 -5.60 -27.41 -19.38
C ASN A 149 -5.06 -26.87 -18.04
N LEU A 150 -5.90 -26.69 -17.02
CA LEU A 150 -5.47 -26.33 -15.67
C LEU A 150 -5.04 -27.59 -14.92
N ARG A 151 -3.73 -27.89 -14.95
CA ARG A 151 -3.12 -29.03 -14.26
C ARG A 151 -2.51 -28.69 -12.90
N ALA A 152 -2.63 -27.42 -12.49
CA ALA A 152 -2.03 -26.94 -11.26
C ALA A 152 -2.71 -27.53 -10.02
N GLU A 153 -1.93 -27.75 -8.96
CA GLU A 153 -2.45 -27.94 -7.62
C GLU A 153 -2.83 -26.58 -7.01
N PHE A 154 -3.99 -26.51 -6.35
CA PHE A 154 -4.53 -25.26 -5.82
C PHE A 154 -4.35 -25.12 -4.32
N HIS A 155 -3.98 -23.91 -3.89
CA HIS A 155 -3.62 -23.61 -2.51
C HIS A 155 -4.38 -22.38 -1.99
N ASN A 156 -5.09 -22.56 -0.88
CA ASN A 156 -5.59 -21.43 -0.10
C ASN A 156 -4.57 -21.11 0.97
N ILE A 157 -3.97 -19.93 0.89
CA ILE A 157 -2.99 -19.45 1.87
C ILE A 157 -3.66 -18.39 2.73
N GLU A 158 -3.62 -18.58 4.04
CA GLU A 158 -4.15 -17.60 4.99
C GLU A 158 -3.49 -16.22 4.80
N HIS A 159 -4.31 -15.17 4.77
CA HIS A 159 -3.93 -13.80 4.38
C HIS A 159 -2.70 -13.26 5.11
N HIS A 160 -2.66 -13.35 6.45
CA HIS A 160 -1.52 -12.83 7.20
C HIS A 160 -0.27 -13.70 7.06
N ARG A 161 -0.41 -15.01 6.83
CA ARG A 161 0.73 -15.86 6.47
C ARG A 161 1.28 -15.49 5.10
N ALA A 162 0.44 -15.13 4.14
CA ALA A 162 0.89 -14.58 2.86
C ALA A 162 1.67 -13.26 3.07
N HIS A 163 1.19 -12.36 3.93
CA HIS A 163 1.95 -11.14 4.30
C HIS A 163 3.32 -11.44 4.92
N LEU A 164 3.37 -12.31 5.93
CA LEU A 164 4.64 -12.71 6.55
C LEU A 164 5.59 -13.36 5.53
N ALA A 165 5.07 -14.22 4.65
CA ALA A 165 5.83 -14.86 3.58
C ALA A 165 6.36 -13.85 2.54
N SER A 166 5.57 -12.82 2.20
CA SER A 166 5.95 -11.80 1.21
C SER A 166 7.09 -10.91 1.69
N SER A 167 7.28 -10.80 3.01
CA SER A 167 8.39 -10.08 3.61
C SER A 167 9.58 -10.99 3.91
N PHE A 168 9.39 -12.11 4.62
CA PHE A 168 10.50 -12.95 5.08
C PHE A 168 11.28 -13.63 3.95
N PHE A 169 10.58 -14.35 3.07
CA PHE A 169 11.25 -15.26 2.12
C PHE A 169 12.10 -14.54 1.08
N VAL A 170 11.82 -13.26 0.84
CA VAL A 170 12.55 -12.37 -0.07
C VAL A 170 13.42 -11.33 0.65
N SER A 171 13.42 -11.33 1.98
CA SER A 171 14.33 -10.48 2.77
C SER A 171 15.77 -10.99 2.69
N PRO A 172 16.77 -10.15 3.04
CA PRO A 172 18.16 -10.59 3.15
C PRO A 172 18.47 -11.33 4.47
N PHE A 173 17.49 -11.63 5.31
CA PHE A 173 17.72 -12.19 6.64
C PHE A 173 17.57 -13.70 6.66
N ASP A 174 18.54 -14.44 7.22
CA ASP A 174 18.42 -15.90 7.41
C ASP A 174 17.40 -16.27 8.50
N LYS A 175 17.35 -15.44 9.55
CA LYS A 175 16.43 -15.52 10.67
C LYS A 175 15.97 -14.12 11.07
N ALA A 176 14.67 -13.92 11.25
CA ALA A 176 14.12 -12.60 11.58
C ALA A 176 12.83 -12.71 12.40
N ALA A 177 12.58 -11.71 13.23
CA ALA A 177 11.25 -11.43 13.74
C ALA A 177 10.39 -10.88 12.61
N LEU A 178 9.12 -11.22 12.59
CA LEU A 178 8.20 -10.83 11.52
C LEU A 178 6.93 -10.22 12.11
N LEU A 179 6.46 -9.12 11.52
CA LEU A 179 5.19 -8.50 11.86
C LEU A 179 4.38 -8.24 10.59
N SER A 180 3.16 -8.76 10.56
CA SER A 180 2.12 -8.37 9.63
C SER A 180 1.09 -7.53 10.40
N ILE A 181 0.83 -6.30 9.96
CA ILE A 181 -0.12 -5.37 10.59
C ILE A 181 -1.01 -4.73 9.51
N ASP A 182 -2.31 -4.99 9.58
CA ASP A 182 -3.24 -4.76 8.46
C ASP A 182 -4.63 -4.34 8.93
N GLY A 183 -5.54 -4.09 7.97
CA GLY A 183 -6.97 -3.93 8.21
C GLY A 183 -7.59 -5.22 8.77
N PHE A 184 -7.98 -6.14 7.89
CA PHE A 184 -8.37 -7.51 8.25
C PHE A 184 -8.15 -8.48 7.09
N GLY A 185 -7.69 -9.69 7.39
CA GLY A 185 -7.72 -10.84 6.49
C GLY A 185 -7.94 -12.12 7.29
N ASP A 186 -8.82 -13.00 6.80
CA ASP A 186 -9.11 -14.31 7.42
C ASP A 186 -9.41 -14.29 8.93
N PHE A 187 -10.00 -13.20 9.43
CA PHE A 187 -10.36 -12.94 10.85
C PHE A 187 -9.20 -12.44 11.75
N ILE A 188 -8.06 -12.12 11.15
CA ILE A 188 -6.88 -11.57 11.81
C ILE A 188 -6.66 -10.13 11.30
N SER A 189 -6.04 -9.29 12.13
CA SER A 189 -5.60 -7.93 11.74
C SER A 189 -4.11 -7.71 11.98
N THR A 190 -3.52 -8.46 12.91
CA THR A 190 -2.09 -8.39 13.23
C THR A 190 -1.60 -9.78 13.55
N MET A 191 -0.44 -10.16 13.03
CA MET A 191 0.20 -11.44 13.28
C MET A 191 1.70 -11.24 13.42
N TRP A 192 2.31 -11.83 14.43
CA TRP A 192 3.77 -11.84 14.60
C TRP A 192 4.32 -13.25 14.66
N ALA A 193 5.54 -13.40 14.15
CA ALA A 193 6.15 -14.68 13.88
C ALA A 193 7.68 -14.60 13.94
N VAL A 194 8.32 -15.77 13.89
CA VAL A 194 9.74 -15.92 13.58
C VAL A 194 9.86 -16.63 12.24
N GLY A 195 10.66 -16.05 11.34
CA GLY A 195 11.12 -16.73 10.15
C GLY A 195 12.52 -17.30 10.37
N GLU A 196 12.75 -18.54 9.99
CA GLU A 196 14.08 -19.15 9.98
C GLU A 196 14.21 -20.15 8.81
N GLY A 197 15.25 -19.98 8.00
CA GLY A 197 15.46 -20.81 6.81
C GLY A 197 14.25 -20.72 5.89
N ASN A 198 13.57 -21.84 5.63
CA ASN A 198 12.39 -21.93 4.78
C ASN A 198 11.06 -22.01 5.56
N SER A 199 11.06 -21.67 6.85
CA SER A 199 9.90 -21.81 7.73
C SER A 199 9.48 -20.48 8.36
N ILE A 200 8.19 -20.38 8.70
CA ILE A 200 7.61 -19.28 9.47
C ILE A 200 6.78 -19.90 10.60
N GLU A 201 7.16 -19.60 11.84
CA GLU A 201 6.47 -20.01 13.06
C GLU A 201 5.68 -18.82 13.61
N VAL A 202 4.35 -18.93 13.64
CA VAL A 202 3.47 -17.90 14.18
C VAL A 202 3.48 -17.96 15.70
N LEU A 203 3.76 -16.83 16.33
CA LEU A 203 3.91 -16.69 17.77
C LEU A 203 2.70 -16.06 18.44
N GLY A 204 1.99 -15.19 17.72
CA GLY A 204 0.78 -14.57 18.23
C GLY A 204 0.08 -13.71 17.18
N GLN A 205 -1.11 -13.25 17.55
CA GLN A 205 -2.03 -12.55 16.67
C GLN A 205 -3.03 -11.70 17.44
N VAL A 206 -3.60 -10.71 16.75
CA VAL A 206 -4.79 -9.95 17.16
C VAL A 206 -5.91 -10.28 16.19
N GLU A 207 -7.03 -10.74 16.72
CA GLU A 207 -8.21 -11.11 15.94
C GLU A 207 -9.19 -9.96 15.72
N PHE A 208 -10.04 -10.14 14.70
CA PHE A 208 -11.27 -9.40 14.56
C PHE A 208 -12.08 -9.43 15.88
N PRO A 209 -12.65 -8.29 16.33
CA PRO A 209 -12.84 -7.02 15.61
C PRO A 209 -11.77 -5.94 15.84
N HIS A 210 -10.61 -6.29 16.38
CA HIS A 210 -9.60 -5.31 16.78
C HIS A 210 -8.57 -5.10 15.67
N SER A 211 -8.40 -3.85 15.19
CA SER A 211 -7.46 -3.53 14.11
C SER A 211 -7.05 -2.06 14.17
N THR A 212 -5.75 -1.79 14.16
CA THR A 212 -5.21 -0.42 14.02
C THR A 212 -5.50 0.14 12.63
N GLY A 213 -5.48 -0.69 11.58
CA GLY A 213 -5.84 -0.29 10.23
C GLY A 213 -7.26 0.25 10.14
N ILE A 214 -8.21 -0.39 10.82
CA ILE A 214 -9.62 0.07 10.87
C ILE A 214 -9.78 1.39 11.61
N VAL A 215 -9.03 1.61 12.69
CA VAL A 215 -9.04 2.91 13.39
C VAL A 215 -8.54 4.00 12.45
N TYR A 216 -7.50 3.70 11.67
CA TYR A 216 -6.95 4.61 10.68
C TYR A 216 -7.95 4.93 9.56
N THR A 217 -8.60 3.92 8.99
CA THR A 217 -9.64 4.11 7.96
C THR A 217 -10.86 4.87 8.53
N ALA A 218 -11.33 4.53 9.73
CA ALA A 218 -12.44 5.22 10.38
C ALA A 218 -12.15 6.72 10.60
N THR A 219 -10.94 7.03 11.07
CA THR A 219 -10.50 8.42 11.25
C THR A 219 -10.34 9.12 9.91
N THR A 220 -9.83 8.44 8.88
CA THR A 220 -9.71 8.96 7.52
C THR A 220 -11.07 9.38 6.95
N GLN A 221 -12.08 8.52 7.09
CA GLN A 221 -13.47 8.84 6.74
C GLN A 221 -14.01 10.02 7.54
N PHE A 222 -13.76 10.04 8.86
CA PHE A 222 -14.22 11.10 9.76
C PHE A 222 -13.59 12.47 9.42
N LEU A 223 -12.34 12.49 8.96
CA LEU A 223 -11.64 13.66 8.45
C LEU A 223 -12.05 14.05 7.02
N GLY A 224 -13.10 13.42 6.48
CA GLY A 224 -13.71 13.77 5.21
C GLY A 224 -12.87 13.35 3.99
N PHE A 225 -12.05 12.30 4.15
CA PHE A 225 -11.34 11.65 3.05
C PHE A 225 -12.04 10.31 2.74
N PRO A 226 -12.92 10.27 1.74
CA PRO A 226 -13.88 9.17 1.59
C PRO A 226 -13.35 7.97 0.80
N HIS A 227 -12.20 8.09 0.14
CA HIS A 227 -11.73 7.07 -0.80
C HIS A 227 -10.82 6.04 -0.13
N TYR A 228 -10.90 4.79 -0.58
CA TYR A 228 -9.95 3.75 -0.20
C TYR A 228 -8.52 4.17 -0.56
N GLY A 229 -7.57 4.00 0.36
CA GLY A 229 -6.18 4.41 0.19
C GLY A 229 -5.89 5.87 0.54
N ASP A 230 -6.89 6.65 0.99
CA ASP A 230 -6.69 8.02 1.46
C ASP A 230 -6.01 8.09 2.85
N GLU A 231 -5.76 6.97 3.53
CA GLU A 231 -5.04 6.90 4.80
C GLU A 231 -3.67 7.61 4.71
N GLY A 232 -3.00 7.53 3.56
CA GLY A 232 -1.75 8.26 3.33
C GLY A 232 -1.87 9.79 3.42
N LYS A 233 -3.09 10.36 3.27
CA LYS A 233 -3.36 11.80 3.46
C LYS A 233 -3.37 12.15 4.94
N VAL A 234 -3.99 11.33 5.79
CA VAL A 234 -3.99 11.56 7.24
C VAL A 234 -2.57 11.47 7.78
N MET A 235 -1.77 10.52 7.29
CA MET A 235 -0.34 10.44 7.62
C MET A 235 0.41 11.72 7.22
N GLY A 236 0.15 12.27 6.04
CA GLY A 236 0.76 13.52 5.58
C GLY A 236 0.25 14.77 6.33
N LEU A 237 -0.97 14.71 6.87
CA LEU A 237 -1.56 15.80 7.64
C LEU A 237 -1.03 15.84 9.08
N ALA A 238 -0.67 14.70 9.66
CA ALA A 238 -0.27 14.58 11.06
C ALA A 238 0.80 15.58 11.53
N PRO A 239 1.87 15.88 10.78
CA PRO A 239 2.90 16.84 11.22
C PRO A 239 2.44 18.30 11.29
N TYR A 240 1.26 18.63 10.77
CA TYR A 240 0.68 19.98 10.85
C TYR A 240 -0.10 20.21 12.14
N GLY A 241 -0.33 19.19 12.95
CA GLY A 241 -1.09 19.27 14.19
C GLY A 241 -0.28 18.92 15.42
N LYS A 242 -0.89 19.13 16.58
CA LYS A 242 -0.40 18.68 17.88
C LYS A 242 -1.20 17.46 18.33
N PRO A 243 -0.60 16.49 19.03
CA PRO A 243 -1.32 15.30 19.50
C PRO A 243 -2.22 15.62 20.71
N SER A 244 -3.12 16.60 20.58
CA SER A 244 -3.96 17.12 21.67
C SER A 244 -5.13 16.20 22.03
N CYS A 245 -5.49 15.25 21.16
CA CYS A 245 -6.53 14.25 21.38
C CYS A 245 -5.98 12.85 21.70
N ILE A 246 -4.75 12.78 22.22
CA ILE A 246 -4.05 11.50 22.44
C ILE A 246 -4.75 10.62 23.48
N GLU A 247 -5.39 11.20 24.50
CA GLU A 247 -6.08 10.43 25.55
C GLU A 247 -7.32 9.73 25.00
N GLU A 248 -8.08 10.38 24.13
CA GLU A 248 -9.20 9.77 23.42
C GLU A 248 -8.73 8.60 22.56
N PHE A 249 -7.60 8.74 21.86
CA PHE A 249 -7.04 7.64 21.07
C PHE A 249 -6.46 6.50 21.93
N ARG A 250 -5.97 6.78 23.14
CA ARG A 250 -5.58 5.76 24.13
C ARG A 250 -6.79 5.01 24.68
N ASP A 251 -7.95 5.66 24.79
CA ASP A 251 -9.20 4.97 25.10
C ASP A 251 -9.67 4.08 23.94
N ILE A 252 -9.58 4.59 22.70
CA ILE A 252 -9.97 3.89 21.48
C ILE A 252 -9.12 2.64 21.24
N ILE A 253 -7.80 2.72 21.42
CA ILE A 253 -6.89 1.58 21.26
C ILE A 253 -6.17 1.35 22.58
N ARG A 254 -6.52 0.28 23.29
CA ARG A 254 -5.93 -0.08 24.58
C ARG A 254 -4.92 -1.20 24.36
N THR A 255 -3.67 -0.98 24.75
CA THR A 255 -2.62 -2.01 24.75
C THR A 255 -2.86 -2.98 25.91
N GLU A 256 -2.51 -4.25 25.70
CA GLU A 256 -2.65 -5.34 26.67
C GLU A 256 -1.33 -6.11 26.77
N GLU A 257 -1.20 -6.95 27.80
CA GLU A 257 -0.03 -7.81 27.97
C GLU A 257 0.18 -8.74 26.76
N GLY A 258 1.42 -9.22 26.57
CA GLY A 258 1.75 -10.13 25.48
C GLY A 258 1.69 -9.50 24.10
N GLY A 259 2.01 -8.21 23.99
CA GLY A 259 2.02 -7.47 22.72
C GLY A 259 0.65 -7.27 22.08
N LYS A 260 -0.44 -7.60 22.78
CA LYS A 260 -1.81 -7.46 22.26
C LYS A 260 -2.31 -6.03 22.41
N PHE A 261 -3.40 -5.76 21.70
CA PHE A 261 -4.21 -4.55 21.88
C PHE A 261 -5.67 -4.88 21.56
N ARG A 262 -6.58 -4.07 22.11
CA ARG A 262 -8.01 -4.12 21.81
C ARG A 262 -8.55 -2.74 21.53
N LEU A 263 -9.64 -2.71 20.77
CA LEU A 263 -10.39 -1.49 20.50
C LEU A 263 -11.49 -1.30 21.54
N ASN A 264 -11.75 -0.06 21.93
CA ASN A 264 -13.05 0.32 22.48
C ASN A 264 -14.06 0.30 21.33
N LEU A 265 -14.93 -0.71 21.32
CA LEU A 265 -15.82 -1.01 20.19
C LEU A 265 -17.01 -0.05 20.08
N ASP A 266 -17.28 0.75 21.12
CA ASP A 266 -18.35 1.75 21.11
C ASP A 266 -18.12 2.82 20.03
N TYR A 267 -16.87 3.03 19.62
CA TYR A 267 -16.46 3.97 18.57
C TYR A 267 -16.69 3.46 17.13
N PHE A 268 -17.14 2.21 16.93
CA PHE A 268 -17.13 1.58 15.62
C PHE A 268 -18.36 0.70 15.31
N ARG A 269 -18.76 0.69 14.04
CA ARG A 269 -19.92 -0.04 13.51
C ARG A 269 -19.58 -1.41 12.92
N HIS A 270 -18.34 -1.63 12.48
CA HIS A 270 -17.95 -2.82 11.68
C HIS A 270 -18.21 -4.16 12.37
N HIS A 271 -18.11 -4.19 13.70
CA HIS A 271 -18.30 -5.41 14.47
C HIS A 271 -19.80 -5.76 14.65
N ALA A 272 -20.66 -4.75 14.83
CA ALA A 272 -22.07 -4.91 15.17
C ALA A 272 -22.98 -4.93 13.94
N GLU A 273 -22.79 -3.98 13.03
CA GLU A 273 -23.67 -3.74 11.87
C GLU A 273 -23.12 -4.39 10.60
N GLY A 274 -21.82 -4.65 10.55
CA GLY A 274 -21.11 -4.85 9.29
C GLY A 274 -20.82 -3.51 8.60
N VAL A 275 -19.96 -3.53 7.59
CA VAL A 275 -19.68 -2.35 6.75
C VAL A 275 -19.98 -2.75 5.33
N GLU A 276 -20.73 -1.92 4.61
CA GLU A 276 -20.89 -2.08 3.17
C GLU A 276 -19.54 -1.93 2.50
N MET A 277 -19.16 -2.93 1.71
CA MET A 277 -17.90 -2.94 0.98
C MET A 277 -18.21 -3.39 -0.45
N THR A 278 -17.96 -2.50 -1.42
CA THR A 278 -18.05 -2.87 -2.84
C THR A 278 -16.69 -3.37 -3.31
N TRP A 279 -16.70 -4.54 -3.96
CA TRP A 279 -15.50 -5.21 -4.47
C TRP A 279 -15.64 -5.54 -5.96
N ASP A 280 -16.29 -4.66 -6.71
CA ASP A 280 -16.79 -4.88 -8.07
C ASP A 280 -15.88 -4.28 -9.16
N GLN A 281 -14.89 -5.04 -9.65
CA GLN A 281 -14.04 -4.73 -10.82
C GLN A 281 -13.49 -3.29 -10.92
N GLY A 282 -13.49 -2.55 -9.80
CA GLY A 282 -13.31 -1.11 -9.73
C GLY A 282 -12.78 -0.67 -8.37
N SER A 283 -12.79 0.64 -8.11
CA SER A 283 -12.28 1.19 -6.85
C SER A 283 -13.19 0.80 -5.67
N PRO A 284 -12.65 0.25 -4.58
CA PRO A 284 -13.44 -0.13 -3.42
C PRO A 284 -14.14 1.07 -2.78
N VAL A 285 -15.38 0.86 -2.33
CA VAL A 285 -16.09 1.78 -1.45
C VAL A 285 -16.26 1.10 -0.10
N ILE A 286 -15.83 1.78 0.97
CA ILE A 286 -16.05 1.33 2.34
C ILE A 286 -17.07 2.26 3.00
N GLY A 287 -18.18 1.70 3.47
CA GLY A 287 -19.21 2.42 4.23
C GLY A 287 -18.67 3.01 5.53
N ARG A 288 -19.48 3.85 6.19
CA ARG A 288 -19.09 4.54 7.43
C ARG A 288 -18.72 3.53 8.54
N ILE A 289 -17.46 3.52 8.95
CA ILE A 289 -16.94 2.65 10.01
C ILE A 289 -17.17 3.25 11.40
N PHE A 290 -16.96 4.56 11.56
CA PHE A 290 -17.06 5.23 12.87
C PHE A 290 -18.51 5.35 13.34
N SER A 291 -18.76 5.18 14.64
CA SER A 291 -20.07 5.35 15.28
C SER A 291 -20.39 6.81 15.59
N ASP A 292 -21.51 7.07 16.28
CA ASP A 292 -21.85 8.41 16.76
C ASP A 292 -21.04 8.79 18.01
N GLU A 293 -20.57 7.81 18.80
CA GLU A 293 -19.63 8.02 19.92
C GLU A 293 -18.32 8.65 19.44
N PHE A 294 -17.86 8.30 18.22
CA PHE A 294 -16.72 8.95 17.59
C PHE A 294 -16.97 10.46 17.39
N ALA A 295 -18.17 10.83 16.97
CA ALA A 295 -18.55 12.23 16.82
C ALA A 295 -18.79 12.94 18.15
N GLN A 296 -19.19 12.22 19.21
CA GLN A 296 -19.26 12.78 20.55
C GLN A 296 -17.88 13.12 21.10
N ALA A 297 -16.87 12.28 20.83
CA ALA A 297 -15.50 12.50 21.30
C ALA A 297 -14.78 13.61 20.51
N PHE A 298 -14.90 13.64 19.19
CA PHE A 298 -14.11 14.55 18.33
C PHE A 298 -14.93 15.69 17.69
N GLY A 299 -16.22 15.77 18.00
CA GLY A 299 -17.19 16.69 17.38
C GLY A 299 -17.73 16.17 16.03
N PRO A 300 -18.41 17.01 15.23
CA PRO A 300 -18.94 16.55 13.94
C PRO A 300 -17.81 16.22 12.96
N GLY A 301 -17.98 15.13 12.20
CA GLY A 301 -17.05 14.74 11.14
C GLY A 301 -16.96 15.78 10.00
N ARG A 302 -15.79 15.86 9.36
CA ARG A 302 -15.50 16.88 8.35
C ARG A 302 -16.20 16.54 7.02
N LYS A 303 -16.87 17.51 6.40
CA LYS A 303 -17.55 17.32 5.09
C LYS A 303 -16.53 17.34 3.94
N PRO A 304 -16.40 16.30 3.08
CA PRO A 304 -15.40 16.25 2.01
C PRO A 304 -15.26 17.57 1.22
N GLY A 305 -14.03 18.01 0.99
CA GLY A 305 -13.72 19.27 0.30
C GLY A 305 -13.80 20.55 1.14
N SER A 306 -14.35 20.52 2.36
CA SER A 306 -14.28 21.67 3.27
C SER A 306 -12.85 21.95 3.75
N ALA A 307 -12.61 23.16 4.26
CA ALA A 307 -11.34 23.55 4.85
C ALA A 307 -10.91 22.60 5.99
N ILE A 308 -9.60 22.38 6.11
CA ILE A 308 -8.96 21.59 7.18
C ILE A 308 -8.43 22.58 8.23
N GLY A 309 -9.02 22.53 9.42
CA GLY A 309 -8.62 23.35 10.56
C GLY A 309 -7.66 22.64 11.52
N ASP A 310 -7.34 23.31 12.62
CA ASP A 310 -6.42 22.78 13.63
C ASP A 310 -6.95 21.52 14.31
N ARG A 311 -8.28 21.43 14.53
CA ARG A 311 -8.91 20.22 15.07
C ARG A 311 -8.60 18.98 14.23
N GLU A 312 -8.75 19.07 12.90
CA GLU A 312 -8.49 17.92 12.03
C GLU A 312 -7.01 17.55 11.96
N ARG A 313 -6.12 18.55 12.02
CA ARG A 313 -4.67 18.33 12.12
C ARG A 313 -4.30 17.64 13.43
N ASP A 314 -4.89 18.07 14.53
CA ASP A 314 -4.65 17.53 15.86
C ASP A 314 -5.16 16.09 16.00
N ILE A 315 -6.33 15.78 15.44
CA ILE A 315 -6.85 14.41 15.35
C ILE A 315 -5.89 13.53 14.54
N ALA A 316 -5.42 14.00 13.38
CA ALA A 316 -4.45 13.26 12.56
C ALA A 316 -3.13 13.01 13.30
N SER A 317 -2.62 14.04 14.01
CA SER A 317 -1.41 13.97 14.82
C SER A 317 -1.55 12.97 15.98
N SER A 318 -2.68 13.03 16.68
CA SER A 318 -2.99 12.14 17.82
C SER A 318 -3.15 10.68 17.39
N LEU A 319 -3.85 10.44 16.27
CA LEU A 319 -3.96 9.10 15.68
C LEU A 319 -2.58 8.55 15.31
N GLN A 320 -1.77 9.36 14.63
CA GLN A 320 -0.44 8.93 14.17
C GLN A 320 0.45 8.56 15.37
N LEU A 321 0.44 9.37 16.43
CA LEU A 321 1.16 9.06 17.67
C LEU A 321 0.63 7.76 18.31
N ARG A 322 -0.69 7.58 18.40
CA ARG A 322 -1.24 6.35 19.00
C ARG A 322 -0.91 5.11 18.19
N LEU A 323 -0.94 5.19 16.87
CA LEU A 323 -0.53 4.08 16.01
C LEU A 323 0.92 3.68 16.29
N GLU A 324 1.82 4.66 16.40
CA GLU A 324 3.23 4.43 16.74
C GLU A 324 3.40 3.76 18.10
N GLU A 325 2.72 4.26 19.14
CA GLU A 325 2.76 3.66 20.49
C GLU A 325 2.33 2.18 20.47
N VAL A 326 1.24 1.87 19.77
CA VAL A 326 0.71 0.49 19.68
C VAL A 326 1.64 -0.40 18.85
N ALA A 327 2.17 0.10 17.73
CA ALA A 327 3.11 -0.66 16.92
C ALA A 327 4.41 -0.97 17.68
N PHE A 328 4.97 0.00 18.40
CA PHE A 328 6.18 -0.23 19.21
C PHE A 328 5.92 -1.14 20.40
N HIS A 329 4.71 -1.11 20.98
CA HIS A 329 4.30 -2.10 21.99
C HIS A 329 4.36 -3.54 21.43
N VAL A 330 3.78 -3.79 20.25
CA VAL A 330 3.82 -5.11 19.60
C VAL A 330 5.27 -5.50 19.26
N LEU A 331 6.05 -4.58 18.69
CA LEU A 331 7.43 -4.83 18.27
C LEU A 331 8.37 -5.10 19.44
N ASN A 332 8.25 -4.35 20.54
CA ASN A 332 9.05 -4.58 21.74
C ASN A 332 8.70 -5.92 22.38
N HIS A 333 7.42 -6.29 22.45
CA HIS A 333 7.03 -7.63 22.89
C HIS A 333 7.61 -8.74 21.99
N LEU A 334 7.54 -8.56 20.66
CA LEU A 334 8.11 -9.52 19.72
C LEU A 334 9.63 -9.66 19.90
N HIS A 335 10.34 -8.57 20.16
CA HIS A 335 11.76 -8.63 20.51
C HIS A 335 11.98 -9.35 21.85
N GLU A 336 11.23 -9.03 22.90
CA GLU A 336 11.32 -9.70 24.20
C GLU A 336 11.09 -11.21 24.10
N GLN A 337 10.14 -11.63 23.26
CA GLN A 337 9.82 -13.04 23.05
C GLN A 337 10.91 -13.79 22.26
N THR A 338 11.62 -13.13 21.36
CA THR A 338 12.49 -13.80 20.36
C THR A 338 13.99 -13.51 20.52
N GLY A 339 14.35 -12.38 21.13
CA GLY A 339 15.71 -11.85 21.18
C GLY A 339 16.28 -11.38 19.83
N LEU A 340 15.50 -11.42 18.75
CA LEU A 340 15.97 -11.12 17.40
C LEU A 340 16.03 -9.61 17.13
N THR A 341 16.98 -9.20 16.30
CA THR A 341 17.22 -7.78 15.95
C THR A 341 16.98 -7.46 14.48
N ASP A 342 16.65 -8.45 13.67
CA ASP A 342 16.24 -8.30 12.28
C ASP A 342 14.72 -8.41 12.19
N LEU A 343 14.08 -7.47 11.48
CA LEU A 343 12.63 -7.36 11.38
C LEU A 343 12.16 -7.38 9.92
N GLY A 344 11.27 -8.32 9.57
CA GLY A 344 10.45 -8.27 8.37
C GLY A 344 9.08 -7.66 8.65
N LEU A 345 8.64 -6.70 7.82
CA LEU A 345 7.39 -5.97 8.01
C LEU A 345 6.49 -6.00 6.77
N SER A 346 5.20 -6.26 6.98
CA SER A 346 4.15 -6.37 5.94
C SER A 346 2.76 -6.01 6.50
N GLY A 347 1.74 -6.04 5.65
CA GLY A 347 0.36 -5.60 5.94
C GLY A 347 0.14 -4.13 5.58
N GLY A 348 -1.10 -3.72 5.31
CA GLY A 348 -1.43 -2.37 4.82
C GLY A 348 -0.97 -1.24 5.75
N VAL A 349 -0.94 -1.47 7.06
CA VAL A 349 -0.45 -0.48 8.03
C VAL A 349 1.07 -0.30 7.95
N ALA A 350 1.81 -1.28 7.42
CA ALA A 350 3.24 -1.15 7.14
C ALA A 350 3.57 -0.19 5.99
N TYR A 351 2.56 0.36 5.28
CA TYR A 351 2.78 1.54 4.43
C TYR A 351 2.94 2.86 5.22
N ASN A 352 2.72 2.85 6.54
CA ASN A 352 2.95 4.00 7.40
C ASN A 352 4.45 4.29 7.55
N SER A 353 4.97 5.09 6.63
CA SER A 353 6.41 5.39 6.55
C SER A 353 6.93 6.20 7.74
N VAL A 354 6.05 6.93 8.44
CA VAL A 354 6.41 7.68 9.66
C VAL A 354 6.69 6.71 10.81
N MET A 355 5.79 5.74 11.04
CA MET A 355 5.99 4.66 12.01
C MET A 355 7.25 3.87 11.70
N ASN A 356 7.41 3.43 10.44
CA ASN A 356 8.56 2.62 10.02
C ASN A 356 9.90 3.33 10.25
N GLY A 357 9.98 4.62 9.93
CA GLY A 357 11.21 5.41 10.10
C GLY A 357 11.65 5.56 11.56
N LYS A 358 10.73 5.34 12.50
CA LYS A 358 10.97 5.44 13.95
C LYS A 358 11.23 4.10 14.64
N ILE A 359 11.10 2.96 13.94
CA ILE A 359 11.27 1.61 14.54
C ILE A 359 12.64 1.48 15.20
N LEU A 360 13.72 1.79 14.47
CA LEU A 360 15.10 1.64 14.97
C LEU A 360 15.44 2.59 16.14
N LEU A 361 14.64 3.65 16.34
CA LEU A 361 14.82 4.61 17.43
C LEU A 361 14.07 4.19 18.70
N ASN A 362 12.97 3.44 18.55
CA ASN A 362 12.04 3.14 19.65
C ASN A 362 11.98 1.65 20.00
N THR A 363 12.80 0.83 19.35
CA THR A 363 12.85 -0.61 19.57
C THR A 363 14.29 -1.13 19.50
N PRO A 364 14.59 -2.33 20.04
CA PRO A 364 15.92 -2.94 19.95
C PRO A 364 16.31 -3.46 18.55
N PHE A 365 15.41 -3.40 17.55
CA PHE A 365 15.70 -3.82 16.19
C PHE A 365 16.83 -2.97 15.57
N ARG A 366 17.61 -3.60 14.69
CA ARG A 366 18.81 -3.01 14.07
C ARG A 366 18.74 -3.00 12.55
N ARG A 367 18.03 -3.95 11.95
CA ARG A 367 17.75 -3.97 10.51
C ARG A 367 16.27 -4.23 10.28
N VAL A 368 15.67 -3.44 9.40
CA VAL A 368 14.27 -3.57 9.02
C VAL A 368 14.17 -3.76 7.51
N TYR A 369 13.45 -4.80 7.09
CA TYR A 369 13.00 -5.02 5.73
C TYR A 369 11.50 -4.76 5.67
N VAL A 370 11.08 -3.73 4.92
CA VAL A 370 9.66 -3.46 4.65
C VAL A 370 9.38 -3.86 3.22
N GLN A 371 8.38 -4.71 3.02
CA GLN A 371 8.01 -5.17 1.69
C GLN A 371 7.54 -3.97 0.83
N PRO A 372 8.07 -3.74 -0.40
CA PRO A 372 7.72 -2.58 -1.24
C PRO A 372 6.21 -2.38 -1.53
N ALA A 373 5.51 -3.47 -1.78
CA ALA A 373 4.07 -3.65 -1.87
C ALA A 373 3.50 -4.27 -0.56
N ALA A 374 3.84 -3.70 0.62
CA ALA A 374 3.49 -4.27 1.93
C ALA A 374 2.00 -4.56 2.16
N GLY A 375 1.09 -3.84 1.50
CA GLY A 375 -0.34 -4.08 1.58
C GLY A 375 -0.78 -5.32 0.79
N ASP A 376 -2.07 -5.41 0.53
CA ASP A 376 -2.71 -6.62 0.01
C ASP A 376 -2.14 -7.10 -1.32
N SER A 377 -1.66 -6.21 -2.18
CA SER A 377 -0.99 -6.60 -3.43
C SER A 377 0.24 -7.49 -3.19
N GLY A 378 1.00 -7.26 -2.13
CA GLY A 378 2.17 -8.08 -1.78
C GLY A 378 1.82 -9.54 -1.43
N THR A 379 0.57 -9.84 -1.08
CA THR A 379 0.17 -11.20 -0.71
C THR A 379 0.24 -12.18 -1.88
N ALA A 380 0.06 -11.72 -3.13
CA ALA A 380 0.25 -12.57 -4.31
C ALA A 380 1.68 -13.13 -4.38
N LEU A 381 2.68 -12.30 -4.04
CA LEU A 381 4.07 -12.74 -3.90
C LEU A 381 4.24 -13.68 -2.71
N GLY A 382 3.62 -13.35 -1.59
CA GLY A 382 3.60 -14.17 -0.38
C GLY A 382 3.07 -15.57 -0.58
N VAL A 383 1.99 -15.72 -1.34
CA VAL A 383 1.41 -17.01 -1.74
C VAL A 383 2.43 -17.88 -2.46
N CYS A 384 3.13 -17.32 -3.46
CA CYS A 384 4.16 -18.04 -4.21
C CYS A 384 5.22 -18.64 -3.28
N TYR A 385 5.76 -17.82 -2.37
CA TYR A 385 6.80 -18.26 -1.47
C TYR A 385 6.28 -19.13 -0.32
N GLN A 386 5.06 -18.92 0.16
CA GLN A 386 4.46 -19.82 1.13
C GLN A 386 4.25 -21.23 0.54
N ILE A 387 3.88 -21.33 -0.74
CA ILE A 387 3.80 -22.62 -1.44
C ILE A 387 5.21 -23.20 -1.61
N HIS A 388 6.16 -22.45 -2.18
CA HIS A 388 7.52 -22.95 -2.46
C HIS A 388 8.28 -23.35 -1.18
N ASN A 389 8.32 -22.47 -0.19
CA ASN A 389 9.10 -22.66 1.03
C ASN A 389 8.34 -23.43 2.10
N GLY A 390 7.10 -23.03 2.39
CA GLY A 390 6.31 -23.62 3.47
C GLY A 390 5.66 -24.95 3.11
N VAL A 391 4.95 -25.02 1.98
CA VAL A 391 4.19 -26.22 1.58
C VAL A 391 5.09 -27.28 0.96
N LEU A 392 5.94 -26.87 0.01
CA LEU A 392 6.84 -27.77 -0.72
C LEU A 392 8.18 -27.97 -0.01
N ASN A 393 8.38 -27.33 1.15
CA ASN A 393 9.57 -27.43 1.99
C ASN A 393 10.89 -27.21 1.23
N ARG A 394 10.91 -26.23 0.31
CA ARG A 394 12.11 -25.92 -0.48
C ARG A 394 12.91 -24.77 0.14
N GLU A 395 14.19 -24.73 -0.16
CA GLU A 395 15.09 -23.66 0.29
C GLU A 395 14.72 -22.30 -0.33
N ARG A 396 15.07 -21.23 0.39
CA ARG A 396 15.02 -19.86 -0.12
C ARG A 396 16.08 -19.64 -1.18
N ARG A 397 15.74 -18.89 -2.22
CA ARG A 397 16.61 -18.69 -3.39
C ARG A 397 16.63 -17.27 -3.92
N GLU A 398 15.80 -16.39 -3.36
CA GLU A 398 15.61 -15.02 -3.86
C GLU A 398 15.79 -14.03 -2.71
N VAL A 399 16.48 -12.93 -3.00
CA VAL A 399 16.44 -11.72 -2.18
C VAL A 399 15.93 -10.61 -3.09
N MET A 400 14.82 -9.98 -2.72
CA MET A 400 14.23 -8.92 -3.50
C MET A 400 14.96 -7.61 -3.20
N VAL A 401 16.01 -7.32 -3.98
CA VAL A 401 16.86 -6.12 -3.86
C VAL A 401 16.13 -4.85 -4.33
N GLY A 402 15.22 -4.97 -5.31
CA GLY A 402 14.43 -3.85 -5.83
C GLY A 402 13.00 -4.26 -6.20
N ALA A 403 12.15 -3.28 -6.50
CA ALA A 403 10.73 -3.50 -6.79
C ALA A 403 10.40 -3.62 -8.29
N TYR A 404 11.39 -3.67 -9.18
CA TYR A 404 11.22 -3.52 -10.63
C TYR A 404 10.76 -4.81 -11.33
N THR A 405 9.55 -5.24 -11.04
CA THR A 405 8.99 -6.56 -11.46
C THR A 405 7.84 -6.44 -12.45
N GLY A 406 7.32 -5.22 -12.68
CA GLY A 406 6.30 -4.93 -13.68
C GLY A 406 6.88 -4.75 -15.10
N PRO A 407 6.03 -4.34 -16.07
CA PRO A 407 6.39 -4.26 -17.48
C PRO A 407 7.56 -3.32 -17.76
N GLY A 408 8.44 -3.74 -18.69
CA GLY A 408 9.45 -2.91 -19.33
C GLY A 408 9.19 -2.82 -20.83
N PHE A 409 9.75 -1.79 -21.48
CA PHE A 409 9.51 -1.53 -22.91
C PHE A 409 10.83 -1.36 -23.64
N THR A 410 10.92 -1.95 -24.82
CA THR A 410 12.08 -1.85 -25.72
C THR A 410 12.12 -0.50 -26.43
N ASP A 411 13.30 -0.12 -26.94
CA ASP A 411 13.46 1.07 -27.80
C ASP A 411 12.51 1.08 -29.01
N VAL A 412 12.17 -0.10 -29.54
CA VAL A 412 11.24 -0.24 -30.68
C VAL A 412 9.81 0.08 -30.26
N GLU A 413 9.37 -0.40 -29.10
CA GLU A 413 8.04 -0.13 -28.56
C GLU A 413 7.88 1.33 -28.16
N VAL A 414 8.91 1.92 -27.53
CA VAL A 414 8.93 3.34 -27.18
C VAL A 414 8.85 4.21 -28.44
N ARG A 415 9.67 3.93 -29.46
CA ARG A 415 9.64 4.68 -30.72
C ARG A 415 8.29 4.57 -31.42
N ARG A 416 7.71 3.37 -31.48
CA ARG A 416 6.36 3.16 -32.04
C ARG A 416 5.30 4.00 -31.33
N ALA A 417 5.37 4.10 -30.00
CA ALA A 417 4.44 4.92 -29.23
C ALA A 417 4.63 6.42 -29.52
N LEU A 418 5.88 6.88 -29.64
CA LEU A 418 6.21 8.27 -30.00
C LEU A 418 5.72 8.63 -31.40
N ASP A 419 6.02 7.80 -32.39
CA ASP A 419 5.60 7.98 -33.79
C ASP A 419 4.06 7.99 -33.87
N GLY A 420 3.40 7.04 -33.19
CA GLY A 420 1.94 6.94 -33.14
C GLY A 420 1.26 8.14 -32.45
N ALA A 421 1.93 8.78 -31.50
CA ALA A 421 1.45 10.01 -30.85
C ALA A 421 1.76 11.28 -31.67
N ASN A 422 2.49 11.17 -32.78
CA ASN A 422 2.90 12.29 -33.64
C ASN A 422 3.62 13.41 -32.87
N VAL A 423 4.48 13.05 -31.91
CA VAL A 423 5.29 13.99 -31.13
C VAL A 423 6.71 14.07 -31.69
N LYS A 424 7.33 15.25 -31.65
CA LYS A 424 8.74 15.41 -32.00
C LYS A 424 9.61 14.94 -30.84
N TYR A 425 10.65 14.16 -31.15
CA TYR A 425 11.57 13.64 -30.15
C TYR A 425 13.02 13.68 -30.62
N GLU A 426 13.93 13.68 -29.65
CA GLU A 426 15.37 13.56 -29.85
C GLU A 426 15.86 12.27 -29.18
N ARG A 427 16.85 11.60 -29.78
CA ARG A 427 17.46 10.38 -29.21
C ARG A 427 18.84 10.69 -28.66
N TYR A 428 19.13 10.16 -27.49
CA TYR A 428 20.41 10.27 -26.79
C TYR A 428 21.03 8.88 -26.58
N ASP A 429 22.34 8.82 -26.38
CA ASP A 429 22.99 7.62 -25.83
C ASP A 429 22.74 7.51 -24.31
N ASP A 430 22.92 6.32 -23.74
CA ASP A 430 22.67 6.01 -22.32
C ASP A 430 23.34 6.98 -21.34
N SER A 431 24.61 7.33 -21.56
CA SER A 431 25.32 8.28 -20.70
C SER A 431 24.93 9.74 -20.95
N ALA A 432 24.41 10.04 -22.14
CA ALA A 432 24.01 11.39 -22.50
C ALA A 432 22.61 11.71 -21.99
N VAL A 433 21.70 10.71 -21.92
CA VAL A 433 20.32 10.92 -21.49
C VAL A 433 20.25 11.30 -20.00
N THR A 434 21.03 10.65 -19.13
CA THR A 434 21.06 10.98 -17.70
C THR A 434 21.66 12.36 -17.45
N LYS A 435 22.77 12.69 -18.13
CA LYS A 435 23.40 14.03 -18.04
C LYS A 435 22.46 15.13 -18.52
N ARG A 436 21.75 14.88 -19.63
CA ARG A 436 20.79 15.85 -20.17
C ARG A 436 19.59 16.02 -19.23
N ALA A 437 19.03 14.94 -18.71
CA ALA A 437 17.95 14.99 -17.74
C ALA A 437 18.39 15.69 -16.45
N ALA A 438 19.59 15.40 -15.93
CA ALA A 438 20.16 16.07 -14.76
C ALA A 438 20.31 17.59 -14.98
N LYS A 439 20.77 18.01 -16.17
CA LYS A 439 20.83 19.43 -16.54
C LYS A 439 19.43 20.05 -16.58
N ASP A 440 18.47 19.41 -17.24
CA ASP A 440 17.10 19.92 -17.32
C ASP A 440 16.46 20.06 -15.92
N ILE A 441 16.70 19.09 -15.03
CA ILE A 441 16.29 19.17 -13.62
C ILE A 441 16.96 20.39 -12.95
N ALA A 442 18.28 20.55 -13.09
CA ALA A 442 19.03 21.66 -12.50
C ALA A 442 18.62 23.04 -13.05
N ASP A 443 18.13 23.10 -14.29
CA ASP A 443 17.54 24.30 -14.91
C ASP A 443 16.13 24.61 -14.35
N GLY A 444 15.60 23.78 -13.45
CA GLY A 444 14.29 23.93 -12.81
C GLY A 444 13.12 23.38 -13.62
N LEU A 445 13.37 22.52 -14.60
CA LEU A 445 12.31 21.92 -15.42
C LEU A 445 11.63 20.75 -14.69
N VAL A 446 10.34 20.58 -14.99
CA VAL A 446 9.55 19.44 -14.55
C VAL A 446 9.73 18.28 -15.53
N VAL A 447 10.43 17.24 -15.08
CA VAL A 447 10.85 16.12 -15.92
C VAL A 447 10.01 14.87 -15.67
N GLY A 448 9.30 14.40 -16.69
CA GLY A 448 8.74 13.05 -16.72
C GLY A 448 9.85 12.03 -17.02
N TRP A 449 9.96 10.99 -16.19
CA TRP A 449 11.02 10.00 -16.24
C TRP A 449 10.45 8.58 -16.31
N PHE A 450 10.53 7.98 -17.51
CA PHE A 450 9.99 6.67 -17.82
C PHE A 450 11.12 5.73 -18.27
N GLN A 451 11.52 4.79 -17.41
CA GLN A 451 12.69 3.94 -17.63
C GLN A 451 12.42 2.49 -17.21
N GLY A 452 13.05 1.53 -17.88
CA GLY A 452 13.12 0.13 -17.42
C GLY A 452 11.77 -0.51 -17.03
N ARG A 453 11.87 -1.52 -16.16
CA ARG A 453 10.71 -2.25 -15.61
C ARG A 453 10.00 -1.43 -14.54
N MET A 454 8.68 -1.44 -14.56
CA MET A 454 7.84 -0.76 -13.57
C MET A 454 8.02 -1.35 -12.15
N GLU A 455 7.93 -0.47 -11.16
CA GLU A 455 7.92 -0.78 -9.74
C GLU A 455 6.64 -1.53 -9.31
N PHE A 456 6.78 -2.44 -8.35
CA PHE A 456 5.67 -3.09 -7.65
C PHE A 456 5.43 -2.45 -6.29
N GLY A 457 4.19 -2.08 -6.01
CA GLY A 457 3.79 -1.30 -4.84
C GLY A 457 3.43 0.15 -5.21
N PRO A 458 2.96 0.94 -4.23
CA PRO A 458 2.30 2.22 -4.48
C PRO A 458 3.25 3.40 -4.70
N ARG A 459 4.57 3.16 -4.75
CA ARG A 459 5.60 4.20 -4.82
C ARG A 459 6.30 4.15 -6.17
N ALA A 460 6.50 5.33 -6.79
CA ALA A 460 7.43 5.46 -7.90
C ALA A 460 8.85 5.57 -7.35
N LEU A 461 9.73 4.68 -7.79
CA LEU A 461 11.09 4.48 -7.28
C LEU A 461 12.12 4.69 -8.40
N GLY A 462 11.86 5.64 -9.30
CA GLY A 462 12.82 6.07 -10.32
C GLY A 462 12.64 5.45 -11.71
N ASN A 463 11.58 4.68 -11.95
CA ASN A 463 11.27 4.11 -13.27
C ASN A 463 9.95 4.62 -13.86
N ARG A 464 8.99 5.04 -13.02
CA ARG A 464 7.75 5.73 -13.43
C ARG A 464 7.55 6.98 -12.59
N SER A 465 8.48 7.93 -12.75
CA SER A 465 8.63 9.08 -11.85
C SER A 465 8.45 10.42 -12.55
N ILE A 466 8.05 11.43 -11.79
CA ILE A 466 8.27 12.84 -12.12
C ILE A 466 9.39 13.31 -11.20
N VAL A 467 10.45 13.86 -11.79
CA VAL A 467 11.67 14.25 -11.09
C VAL A 467 11.96 15.74 -11.32
N VAL A 468 12.35 16.43 -10.24
CA VAL A 468 12.56 17.90 -10.25
C VAL A 468 13.63 18.31 -9.24
N ASP A 469 14.08 19.56 -9.37
CA ASP A 469 15.12 20.14 -8.51
C ASP A 469 14.64 20.25 -7.06
N PRO A 470 15.27 19.57 -6.09
CA PRO A 470 14.86 19.67 -4.70
C PRO A 470 15.27 20.99 -4.03
N ARG A 471 16.21 21.73 -4.63
CA ARG A 471 16.78 22.97 -4.07
C ARG A 471 15.83 24.17 -4.18
N ARG A 472 14.77 24.03 -4.99
CA ARG A 472 13.81 25.08 -5.30
C ARG A 472 12.65 25.09 -4.32
N GLY A 473 12.53 26.14 -3.52
CA GLY A 473 11.44 26.31 -2.56
C GLY A 473 10.04 26.36 -3.19
N ASP A 474 9.94 26.86 -4.43
CA ASP A 474 8.68 27.02 -5.20
C ASP A 474 8.23 25.75 -5.93
N MET A 475 9.02 24.68 -5.89
CA MET A 475 8.78 23.49 -6.70
C MET A 475 7.57 22.68 -6.24
N LYS A 476 7.21 22.76 -4.95
CA LYS A 476 6.03 22.07 -4.42
C LYS A 476 4.75 22.67 -5.01
N GLU A 477 4.67 24.00 -5.03
CA GLU A 477 3.59 24.78 -5.59
C GLU A 477 3.49 24.52 -7.10
N ILE A 478 4.62 24.59 -7.81
CA ILE A 478 4.70 24.29 -9.24
C ILE A 478 4.13 22.90 -9.56
N LEU A 479 4.55 21.85 -8.84
CA LEU A 479 4.07 20.49 -9.08
C LEU A 479 2.57 20.34 -8.79
N ASN A 480 2.09 20.97 -7.71
CA ASN A 480 0.67 20.93 -7.37
C ASN A 480 -0.19 21.67 -8.40
N ASP A 481 0.23 22.85 -8.86
CA ASP A 481 -0.53 23.64 -9.84
C ASP A 481 -0.49 23.03 -11.25
N ARG A 482 0.67 22.52 -11.67
CA ARG A 482 0.88 22.06 -13.05
C ARG A 482 0.43 20.63 -13.31
N ILE A 483 0.46 19.78 -12.29
CA ILE A 483 0.28 18.33 -12.45
C ILE A 483 -0.67 17.77 -11.40
N LYS A 484 -0.34 17.88 -10.10
CA LYS A 484 -0.97 17.03 -9.08
C LYS A 484 -2.36 17.46 -8.67
N LYS A 485 -2.63 18.77 -8.66
CA LYS A 485 -3.92 19.37 -8.30
C LYS A 485 -4.49 18.76 -7.00
N ARG A 486 -3.62 18.58 -6.01
CA ARG A 486 -3.90 17.87 -4.75
C ARG A 486 -3.67 18.78 -3.55
N GLU A 487 -4.01 18.29 -2.37
CA GLU A 487 -3.93 19.05 -1.13
C GLU A 487 -2.46 19.48 -0.81
N PRO A 488 -2.24 20.73 -0.37
CA PRO A 488 -0.89 21.31 -0.26
C PRO A 488 -0.02 20.66 0.83
N PHE A 489 -0.64 20.01 1.83
CA PHE A 489 0.08 19.32 2.90
C PHE A 489 0.70 17.98 2.46
N ARG A 490 0.43 17.50 1.24
CA ARG A 490 0.95 16.20 0.79
C ARG A 490 2.44 16.29 0.44
N PRO A 491 3.31 15.56 1.16
CA PRO A 491 4.75 15.65 0.93
C PRO A 491 5.17 15.11 -0.43
N PHE A 492 6.36 15.55 -0.85
CA PHE A 492 7.16 14.94 -1.90
C PHE A 492 8.38 14.24 -1.30
N ALA A 493 8.96 13.30 -2.04
CA ALA A 493 9.96 12.40 -1.49
C ALA A 493 11.37 12.72 -2.02
N PRO A 494 12.40 12.78 -1.16
CA PRO A 494 13.79 12.81 -1.60
C PRO A 494 14.25 11.43 -2.07
N SER A 495 14.88 11.37 -3.25
CA SER A 495 15.70 10.24 -3.68
C SER A 495 17.17 10.64 -3.60
N ILE A 496 17.98 9.87 -2.87
CA ILE A 496 19.38 10.19 -2.57
C ILE A 496 20.29 9.01 -2.94
N LEU A 497 21.54 9.31 -3.32
CA LEU A 497 22.59 8.27 -3.41
C LEU A 497 22.78 7.62 -2.03
N GLU A 498 22.72 6.29 -1.98
CA GLU A 498 22.76 5.53 -0.73
C GLU A 498 24.00 5.85 0.12
N GLU A 499 25.15 5.99 -0.51
CA GLU A 499 26.42 6.33 0.13
C GLU A 499 26.49 7.78 0.68
N ARG A 500 25.50 8.64 0.35
CA ARG A 500 25.43 10.05 0.79
C ARG A 500 24.31 10.31 1.80
N VAL A 501 23.58 9.28 2.24
CA VAL A 501 22.44 9.43 3.17
C VAL A 501 22.85 10.17 4.44
N GLY A 502 23.98 9.79 5.04
CA GLY A 502 24.46 10.37 6.29
C GLY A 502 24.79 11.86 6.23
N ASP A 503 24.99 12.42 5.03
CA ASP A 503 25.27 13.84 4.83
C ASP A 503 24.03 14.72 4.99
N TYR A 504 22.83 14.15 4.77
CA TYR A 504 21.55 14.87 4.75
C TYR A 504 20.57 14.40 5.81
N PHE A 505 20.63 13.13 6.23
CA PHE A 505 19.67 12.55 7.17
C PHE A 505 20.36 12.14 8.48
N GLU A 506 19.58 12.18 9.57
CA GLU A 506 20.05 11.77 10.89
C GLU A 506 20.20 10.25 11.01
N GLN A 507 19.32 9.50 10.32
CA GLN A 507 19.39 8.04 10.22
C GLN A 507 20.05 7.62 8.90
N THR A 508 20.78 6.50 8.92
CA THR A 508 21.55 6.00 7.76
C THR A 508 21.12 4.60 7.28
N HIS A 509 20.15 3.98 7.94
CA HIS A 509 19.63 2.67 7.50
C HIS A 509 19.03 2.80 6.08
N PRO A 510 19.30 1.85 5.17
CA PRO A 510 18.78 1.92 3.80
C PRO A 510 17.25 1.95 3.75
N ALA A 511 16.70 2.78 2.87
CA ALA A 511 15.26 2.96 2.65
C ALA A 511 14.93 2.98 1.14
N PRO A 512 15.12 1.87 0.41
CA PRO A 512 15.05 1.87 -1.07
C PRO A 512 13.62 2.06 -1.64
N THR A 513 12.59 2.04 -0.79
CA THR A 513 11.18 1.91 -1.21
C THR A 513 10.29 3.08 -0.81
N MET A 514 10.82 4.20 -0.28
CA MET A 514 10.00 5.30 0.26
C MET A 514 9.05 4.87 1.39
N LEU A 515 9.36 3.80 2.10
CA LEU A 515 8.58 3.30 3.22
C LEU A 515 9.18 3.68 4.58
N MET A 516 10.13 4.62 4.62
CA MET A 516 10.68 5.19 5.85
C MET A 516 10.78 6.72 5.74
N VAL A 517 10.42 7.42 6.81
CA VAL A 517 10.56 8.87 6.96
C VAL A 517 11.66 9.15 7.97
N TYR A 518 12.66 9.91 7.56
CA TYR A 518 13.80 10.28 8.38
C TYR A 518 13.86 11.78 8.59
N GLN A 519 14.51 12.18 9.68
CA GLN A 519 14.79 13.58 9.95
C GLN A 519 15.92 14.06 9.06
N ILE A 520 15.68 15.17 8.34
CA ILE A 520 16.73 15.87 7.60
C ILE A 520 17.49 16.72 8.62
N ARG A 521 18.82 16.63 8.58
CA ARG A 521 19.73 17.42 9.40
C ARG A 521 19.39 18.90 9.29
N ALA A 522 19.31 19.59 10.43
CA ALA A 522 18.81 20.97 10.49
C ALA A 522 19.55 21.90 9.51
N GLU A 523 20.87 21.77 9.43
CA GLU A 523 21.77 22.54 8.57
C GLU A 523 21.60 22.27 7.07
N ARG A 524 20.93 21.17 6.67
CA ARG A 524 20.69 20.81 5.26
C ARG A 524 19.30 21.14 4.76
N ARG A 525 18.36 21.50 5.64
CA ARG A 525 16.94 21.69 5.31
C ARG A 525 16.72 22.77 4.26
N GLU A 526 17.49 23.85 4.34
CA GLU A 526 17.44 24.97 3.39
C GLU A 526 18.06 24.64 2.03
N GLU A 527 18.91 23.61 1.94
CA GLU A 527 19.50 23.18 0.67
C GLU A 527 18.51 22.38 -0.20
N ILE A 528 17.55 21.69 0.41
CA ILE A 528 16.57 20.82 -0.27
C ILE A 528 15.10 21.10 0.15
N PRO A 529 14.64 22.36 0.14
CA PRO A 529 13.35 22.76 0.71
C PRO A 529 12.14 22.09 0.03
N ALA A 530 12.26 21.66 -1.24
CA ALA A 530 11.16 21.03 -1.97
C ALA A 530 10.79 19.64 -1.43
N VAL A 531 11.70 18.99 -0.72
CA VAL A 531 11.52 17.64 -0.15
C VAL A 531 11.54 17.62 1.38
N THR A 532 11.88 18.74 2.01
CA THR A 532 11.78 18.94 3.47
C THR A 532 10.34 19.21 3.88
N HIS A 533 9.78 18.38 4.75
CA HIS A 533 8.44 18.55 5.30
C HIS A 533 8.42 19.59 6.43
N VAL A 534 7.22 19.98 6.90
CA VAL A 534 7.08 21.07 7.90
C VAL A 534 7.73 20.77 9.25
N ASP A 535 7.90 19.49 9.59
CA ASP A 535 8.57 19.00 10.78
C ASP A 535 10.06 18.71 10.56
N GLY A 536 10.62 19.09 9.39
CA GLY A 536 12.02 18.83 9.03
C GLY A 536 12.29 17.41 8.52
N SER A 537 11.26 16.59 8.35
CA SER A 537 11.41 15.21 7.87
C SER A 537 11.37 15.08 6.34
N GLY A 538 11.84 13.95 5.82
CA GLY A 538 11.72 13.58 4.40
C GLY A 538 11.45 12.09 4.23
N ARG A 539 10.53 11.72 3.31
CA ARG A 539 10.19 10.32 3.02
C ARG A 539 11.19 9.72 2.03
N LEU A 540 12.21 9.07 2.55
CA LEU A 540 13.44 8.77 1.84
C LEU A 540 13.34 7.61 0.85
N GLN A 541 13.91 7.78 -0.34
CA GLN A 541 14.36 6.70 -1.21
C GLN A 541 15.90 6.68 -1.23
N THR A 542 16.53 5.61 -0.76
CA THR A 542 17.95 5.37 -1.02
C THR A 542 18.14 4.70 -2.38
N VAL A 543 19.13 5.14 -3.15
CA VAL A 543 19.39 4.64 -4.50
C VAL A 543 20.84 4.19 -4.59
N SER A 544 21.02 2.90 -4.85
CA SER A 544 22.33 2.30 -5.12
C SER A 544 22.44 1.85 -6.58
N ARG A 545 23.68 1.66 -7.06
CA ARG A 545 23.92 1.14 -8.41
C ARG A 545 23.32 -0.25 -8.63
N GLU A 546 23.34 -1.10 -7.59
CA GLU A 546 22.80 -2.45 -7.63
C GLU A 546 21.28 -2.45 -7.81
N VAL A 547 20.57 -1.55 -7.10
CA VAL A 547 19.11 -1.46 -7.15
C VAL A 547 18.65 -0.87 -8.48
N ASN A 548 19.20 0.29 -8.88
CA ASN A 548 18.80 0.96 -10.12
C ASN A 548 19.93 1.83 -10.67
N ASN A 549 20.80 1.24 -11.49
CA ASN A 549 21.98 1.92 -12.03
C ASN A 549 21.65 3.18 -12.85
N ARG A 550 20.58 3.18 -13.66
CA ARG A 550 20.25 4.34 -14.50
C ARG A 550 19.71 5.50 -13.66
N TYR A 551 18.89 5.21 -12.65
CA TYR A 551 18.40 6.23 -11.73
C TYR A 551 19.51 6.75 -10.80
N TYR A 552 20.38 5.86 -10.32
CA TYR A 552 21.61 6.23 -9.62
C TYR A 552 22.44 7.21 -10.48
N GLN A 553 22.66 6.90 -11.76
CA GLN A 553 23.46 7.76 -12.63
C GLN A 553 22.83 9.14 -12.85
N LEU A 554 21.49 9.22 -12.98
CA LEU A 554 20.79 10.51 -13.03
C LEU A 554 21.07 11.37 -11.77
N ILE A 555 20.97 10.77 -10.59
CA ILE A 555 21.23 11.49 -9.33
C ILE A 555 22.72 11.84 -9.20
N SER A 556 23.62 10.96 -9.65
CA SER A 556 25.07 11.22 -9.69
C SER A 556 25.41 12.39 -10.63
N ASP A 557 24.87 12.41 -11.84
CA ASP A 557 25.08 13.49 -12.80
C ASP A 557 24.51 14.81 -12.25
N PHE A 558 23.36 14.78 -11.57
CA PHE A 558 22.80 15.96 -10.90
C PHE A 558 23.69 16.44 -9.74
N ASN A 559 24.24 15.53 -8.93
CA ASN A 559 25.20 15.84 -7.88
C ASN A 559 26.47 16.49 -8.43
N GLU A 560 27.02 15.99 -9.54
CA GLU A 560 28.19 16.58 -10.19
C GLU A 560 27.92 18.02 -10.66
N LEU A 561 26.70 18.31 -11.13
CA LEU A 561 26.31 19.64 -11.59
C LEU A 561 26.01 20.63 -10.46
N THR A 562 25.50 20.14 -9.32
CA THR A 562 24.85 20.99 -8.30
C THR A 562 25.49 20.93 -6.92
N GLY A 563 26.31 19.92 -6.65
CA GLY A 563 26.80 19.56 -5.32
C GLY A 563 25.76 18.86 -4.42
N VAL A 564 24.53 18.65 -4.90
CA VAL A 564 23.43 18.06 -4.11
C VAL A 564 23.12 16.65 -4.61
N PRO A 565 23.32 15.59 -3.79
CA PRO A 565 23.10 14.20 -4.19
C PRO A 565 21.63 13.75 -4.06
N VAL A 566 20.69 14.69 -4.14
CA VAL A 566 19.26 14.47 -3.91
C VAL A 566 18.48 14.94 -5.13
N ILE A 567 17.42 14.22 -5.48
CA ILE A 567 16.40 14.65 -6.45
C ILE A 567 15.02 14.48 -5.81
N LEU A 568 14.09 15.42 -6.06
CA LEU A 568 12.69 15.21 -5.69
C LEU A 568 12.08 14.18 -6.64
N ASN A 569 11.48 13.14 -6.08
CA ASN A 569 10.76 12.10 -6.82
C ASN A 569 9.29 12.05 -6.39
N THR A 570 8.40 11.97 -7.37
CA THR A 570 6.97 11.73 -7.16
C THR A 570 6.41 10.81 -8.23
N SER A 571 5.24 10.22 -7.96
CA SER A 571 4.58 9.30 -8.89
C SER A 571 4.32 9.93 -10.24
N PHE A 572 4.51 9.21 -11.34
CA PHE A 572 4.14 9.69 -12.66
C PHE A 572 2.66 9.39 -12.93
N ASN A 573 1.79 10.36 -12.58
CA ASN A 573 0.33 10.34 -12.74
C ASN A 573 -0.32 11.70 -12.43
N GLU A 574 -1.59 11.86 -12.81
CA GLU A 574 -2.51 12.94 -12.40
C GLU A 574 -3.74 12.32 -11.73
N ASN A 575 -3.61 11.90 -10.45
CA ASN A 575 -4.66 11.27 -9.63
C ASN A 575 -5.26 9.93 -10.14
N GLU A 576 -4.63 9.31 -11.14
CA GLU A 576 -4.86 7.95 -11.63
C GLU A 576 -3.77 6.98 -11.14
N PRO A 577 -3.83 5.65 -11.41
CA PRO A 577 -2.70 4.76 -11.14
C PRO A 577 -1.41 5.25 -11.83
N ILE A 578 -0.24 4.86 -11.32
CA ILE A 578 1.05 5.21 -11.95
C ILE A 578 1.04 4.76 -13.42
N VAL A 579 1.54 5.58 -14.35
CA VAL A 579 1.61 5.21 -15.78
C VAL A 579 2.40 3.91 -15.96
N CYS A 580 1.86 3.00 -16.75
CA CYS A 580 2.43 1.69 -17.05
C CYS A 580 3.11 1.69 -18.42
N THR A 581 2.39 2.10 -19.47
CA THR A 581 2.84 2.05 -20.87
C THR A 581 3.47 3.35 -21.37
N PRO A 582 4.30 3.32 -22.44
CA PRO A 582 4.81 4.54 -23.07
C PRO A 582 3.70 5.48 -23.55
N GLY A 583 2.60 4.91 -24.08
CA GLY A 583 1.43 5.69 -24.50
C GLY A 583 0.77 6.45 -23.35
N GLU A 584 0.63 5.81 -22.18
CA GLU A 584 0.12 6.47 -20.96
C GLU A 584 1.06 7.58 -20.49
N ALA A 585 2.38 7.36 -20.53
CA ALA A 585 3.37 8.38 -20.15
C ALA A 585 3.31 9.59 -21.10
N ILE A 586 3.22 9.37 -22.42
CA ILE A 586 3.06 10.42 -23.42
C ILE A 586 1.74 11.17 -23.21
N ASN A 587 0.63 10.46 -23.01
CA ASN A 587 -0.66 11.09 -22.75
C ASN A 587 -0.63 11.94 -21.47
N CYS A 588 -0.02 11.43 -20.39
CA CYS A 588 0.16 12.18 -19.16
C CYS A 588 1.06 13.42 -19.36
N PHE A 589 2.11 13.32 -20.15
CA PHE A 589 2.93 14.46 -20.55
C PHE A 589 2.14 15.51 -21.34
N LEU A 590 1.36 15.09 -22.34
CA LEU A 590 0.59 15.99 -23.21
C LEU A 590 -0.56 16.70 -22.48
N LYS A 591 -1.21 16.04 -21.52
CA LYS A 591 -2.34 16.63 -20.76
C LYS A 591 -1.90 17.53 -19.60
N THR A 592 -0.68 17.38 -19.09
CA THR A 592 -0.16 18.16 -17.95
C THR A 592 0.89 19.17 -18.40
N ARG A 593 1.30 20.10 -17.52
CA ARG A 593 2.32 21.11 -17.85
C ARG A 593 3.74 20.66 -17.46
N MET A 594 4.11 19.41 -17.78
CA MET A 594 5.50 18.94 -17.72
C MET A 594 6.31 19.57 -18.86
N ASP A 595 7.57 19.91 -18.60
CA ASP A 595 8.43 20.62 -19.56
C ASP A 595 9.12 19.66 -20.53
N VAL A 596 9.52 18.48 -20.04
CA VAL A 596 10.20 17.44 -20.83
C VAL A 596 9.82 16.05 -20.34
N LEU A 597 9.75 15.08 -21.26
CA LEU A 597 9.55 13.67 -20.97
C LEU A 597 10.70 12.85 -21.56
N TYR A 598 11.37 12.09 -20.70
CA TYR A 598 12.34 11.06 -21.09
C TYR A 598 11.69 9.68 -21.05
N LEU A 599 11.64 8.99 -22.19
CA LEU A 599 11.24 7.59 -22.29
C LEU A 599 12.40 6.76 -22.85
N GLY A 600 13.00 5.92 -22.01
CA GLY A 600 14.24 5.24 -22.38
C GLY A 600 15.29 6.28 -22.77
N ASN A 601 15.75 6.20 -24.02
CA ASN A 601 16.78 7.07 -24.59
C ASN A 601 16.22 8.23 -25.45
N TYR A 602 14.90 8.46 -25.41
CA TYR A 602 14.25 9.50 -26.19
C TYR A 602 13.76 10.62 -25.27
N ALA A 603 13.88 11.86 -25.73
CA ALA A 603 13.35 13.04 -25.05
C ALA A 603 12.30 13.74 -25.92
N VAL A 604 11.16 14.07 -25.32
CA VAL A 604 10.09 14.89 -25.91
C VAL A 604 10.04 16.21 -25.15
N ARG A 605 10.07 17.33 -25.86
CA ARG A 605 10.01 18.68 -25.27
C ARG A 605 8.74 19.41 -25.72
N ARG A 606 8.24 20.28 -24.86
CA ARG A 606 7.14 21.20 -25.20
C ARG A 606 7.59 22.37 -26.07
#